data_AF-A0A1Q6WQP7-F1
#
_entry.id   AF-A0A1Q6WQP7-F1
#
_cell.length_a   1.000
_cell.length_b   1.000
_cell.length_c   1.000
_cell.angle_alpha   90.00
_cell.angle_beta   90.00
_cell.angle_gamma   90.00
#
_symmetry.space_group_name_H-M   'P 1'
#
loop_
_entity.id
_entity.type
_entity.pdbx_description
1 polymer ?
#
loop_
_entity_poly.entity_id
_entity_poly.type
_entity_poly.pdbx_seq_one_letter_code
_entity_poly.pdbx_strand_id
1 'polypeptide(L)' 'MKAIARRPKDVEDLQGLLAAHPELDVAAARRWIREFAIAMSMPDMLREFDALLAQRPPHG' A
#
# COMPACT_ATOMS: atom_id res chain seq x y z
N MET A 1 6.58 -19.50 7.38
CA MET A 1 5.94 -18.28 6.84
C MET A 1 7.01 -17.20 6.86
N LYS A 2 7.48 -16.70 5.70
CA LYS A 2 8.41 -15.55 5.70
C LYS A 2 7.61 -14.34 6.21
N ALA A 3 8.03 -13.74 7.32
CA ALA A 3 7.45 -12.49 7.76
C ALA A 3 7.55 -11.47 6.62
N ILE A 4 6.50 -10.69 6.39
CA ILE A 4 6.58 -9.56 5.48
C ILE A 4 7.49 -8.54 6.15
N ALA A 5 8.77 -8.59 5.79
CA ALA A 5 9.74 -7.65 6.26
C ALA A 5 9.37 -6.31 5.63
N ARG A 6 8.76 -5.41 6.41
CA ARG A 6 8.48 -4.02 6.02
C ARG A 6 9.78 -3.25 5.93
N ARG A 7 10.65 -3.60 4.96
CA ARG A 7 11.94 -2.95 4.86
C ARG A 7 11.71 -1.51 4.42
N PRO A 8 12.53 -0.55 4.88
CA PRO A 8 12.43 0.83 4.44
C PRO A 8 12.40 0.98 2.91
N LYS A 9 13.14 0.11 2.20
CA LYS A 9 13.19 0.11 0.74
C LYS A 9 11.86 -0.28 0.08
N ASP A 10 11.11 -1.20 0.67
CA ASP A 10 9.81 -1.64 0.14
C ASP A 10 8.78 -0.49 0.20
N VAL A 11 8.87 0.37 1.22
CA VAL A 11 8.02 1.57 1.36
C VAL A 11 8.38 2.63 0.33
N GLU A 12 9.67 2.88 0.12
CA GLU A 12 10.15 3.83 -0.90
C GLU A 12 9.71 3.39 -2.31
N ASP A 13 9.85 2.10 -2.63
CA ASP A 13 9.45 1.56 -3.93
C ASP A 13 7.92 1.67 -4.14
N LEU A 14 7.12 1.43 -3.10
CA LEU A 14 5.66 1.65 -3.14
C LEU A 14 5.31 3.12 -3.40
N GLN A 15 5.99 4.07 -2.75
CA GLN A 15 5.78 5.50 -3.00
C GLN A 15 6.13 5.88 -4.44
N GLY A 16 7.23 5.33 -4.98
CA GLY A 16 7.61 5.51 -6.38
C GLY A 16 6.55 5.01 -7.36
N LEU A 17 6.00 3.82 -7.12
CA LEU A 17 4.92 3.26 -7.95
C LEU A 17 3.65 4.10 -7.89
N LEU A 18 3.25 4.55 -6.69
CA LEU A 18 2.06 5.38 -6.51
C LEU A 18 2.20 6.76 -7.18
N ALA A 19 3.40 7.32 -7.22
CA ALA A 19 3.69 8.58 -7.89
C ALA A 19 3.74 8.43 -9.42
N ALA A 20 4.30 7.34 -9.92
CA ALA A 20 4.45 7.08 -11.35
C ALA A 20 3.14 6.68 -12.05
N HIS A 21 2.19 6.11 -11.31
CA HIS A 21 0.91 5.59 -11.83
C HIS A 21 -0.28 6.33 -11.23
N PRO A 22 -0.54 7.58 -11.65
CA PRO A 22 -1.63 8.34 -11.10
C PRO A 22 -3.01 7.72 -11.34
N GLU A 23 -3.14 6.95 -12.41
CA GLU A 23 -4.32 6.22 -12.88
C GLU A 23 -4.61 4.92 -12.10
N LEU A 24 -3.76 4.56 -11.13
CA LEU A 24 -3.91 3.33 -10.37
C LEU A 24 -5.33 3.21 -9.80
N ASP A 25 -5.96 2.06 -10.03
CA ASP A 25 -7.21 1.70 -9.36
C ASP A 25 -6.94 1.42 -7.87
N VAL A 26 -7.00 2.48 -7.08
CA VAL A 26 -6.83 2.46 -5.63
C VAL A 26 -7.87 1.56 -4.97
N ALA A 27 -9.09 1.48 -5.51
CA ALA A 27 -10.14 0.66 -4.92
C ALA A 27 -9.82 -0.84 -5.09
N ALA A 28 -9.34 -1.25 -6.27
CA ALA A 28 -8.89 -2.61 -6.50
C ALA A 28 -7.67 -2.97 -5.63
N ALA A 29 -6.68 -2.08 -5.55
CA ALA A 29 -5.50 -2.28 -4.70
C ALA A 29 -5.90 -2.44 -3.22
N ARG A 30 -6.77 -1.55 -2.72
CA ARG A 30 -7.27 -1.60 -1.33
C ARG A 30 -8.02 -2.89 -1.03
N ARG A 31 -8.82 -3.40 -1.97
CA ARG A 31 -9.52 -4.68 -1.83
C ARG A 31 -8.53 -5.83 -1.63
N TRP A 32 -7.52 -5.94 -2.49
CA TRP A 32 -6.52 -7.00 -2.39
C TRP A 32 -5.70 -6.93 -1.11
N ILE A 33 -5.27 -5.72 -0.72
CA ILE A 33 -4.52 -5.51 0.53
C ILE A 33 -5.36 -5.91 1.74
N ARG A 34 -6.67 -5.61 1.74
CA ARG A 34 -7.59 -6.02 2.80
C ARG A 34 -7.69 -7.55 2.92
N GLU A 35 -7.96 -8.24 1.81
CA GLU A 35 -8.08 -9.71 1.82
C GLU A 35 -6.79 -10.37 2.29
N PHE A 36 -5.65 -9.85 1.84
CA PHE A 36 -4.34 -10.32 2.26
C PHE A 36 -4.05 -10.05 3.74
N ALA A 37 -4.39 -8.85 4.24
CA ALA A 37 -4.28 -8.50 5.65
C ALA A 37 -5.11 -9.42 6.54
N ILE A 38 -6.32 -9.80 6.11
CA ILE A 38 -7.17 -10.77 6.82
C ILE A 38 -6.52 -12.15 6.83
N ALA A 39 -6.09 -12.66 5.67
CA ALA A 39 -5.47 -13.98 5.56
C ALA A 39 -4.18 -14.10 6.39
N MET A 40 -3.45 -12.99 6.55
CA MET A 40 -2.21 -12.92 7.31
C MET A 40 -2.39 -12.52 8.77
N SER A 41 -3.62 -12.20 9.22
CA SER A 41 -3.90 -11.61 10.55
C SER A 41 -3.09 -10.33 10.83
N MET A 42 -2.91 -9.49 9.81
CA MET A 42 -2.15 -8.24 9.85
C MET A 42 -3.06 -7.03 9.53
N PRO A 43 -4.01 -6.67 10.41
CA PRO A 43 -5.01 -5.64 10.13
C PRO A 43 -4.42 -4.24 9.87
N ASP A 44 -3.22 -3.99 10.39
CA ASP A 44 -2.54 -2.69 10.29
C ASP A 44 -2.06 -2.37 8.87
N MET A 45 -1.87 -3.39 8.03
CA MET A 45 -1.39 -3.22 6.65
C MET A 45 -2.34 -2.34 5.81
N LEU A 46 -3.65 -2.48 6.03
CA LEU A 46 -4.64 -1.66 5.33
C LEU A 46 -4.56 -0.19 5.77
N ARG A 47 -4.36 0.06 7.08
CA ARG A 47 -4.22 1.43 7.60
C ARG A 47 -2.95 2.11 7.08
N GLU A 48 -1.86 1.36 6.98
CA GLU A 48 -0.59 1.87 6.44
C GLU A 48 -0.70 2.21 4.96
N PHE A 49 -1.38 1.38 4.18
CA PHE A 49 -1.65 1.67 2.78
C PHE A 49 -2.48 2.95 2.63
N ASP A 50 -3.56 3.09 3.41
CA ASP A 50 -4.39 4.30 3.41
C ASP A 50 -3.56 5.55 3.80
N ALA A 51 -2.64 5.42 4.77
CA ALA A 51 -1.74 6.51 5.17
C ALA A 51 -0.72 6.89 4.09
N LEU A 52 -0.21 5.92 3.31
CA LEU A 52 0.68 6.18 2.17
C LEU A 52 -0.06 6.92 1.05
N LEU A 53 -1.30 6.53 0.77
CA LEU A 53 -2.14 7.23 -0.22
C LEU A 53 -2.44 8.67 0.17
N ALA A 54 -2.67 8.94 1.46
CA ALA A 54 -2.93 10.29 1.95
C ALA A 54 -1.71 11.23 1.80
N GLN A 55 -0.50 10.68 1.70
CA GLN A 55 0.73 11.44 1.48
C GLN A 55 1.02 11.69 -0.01
N ARG A 56 0.20 11.13 -0.92
CA ARG A 56 0.39 11.33 -2.35
C ARG A 56 0.14 12.80 -2.71
N PRO A 57 1.06 13.47 -3.39
CA PRO A 57 0.84 14.84 -3.83
C PRO A 57 -0.36 14.89 -4.79
N PRO A 58 -1.24 15.91 -4.69
CA PRO A 58 -2.32 16.09 -5.65
C PRO A 58 -1.70 16.25 -7.04
N HIS A 59 -2.14 15.42 -7.99
CA HIS A 59 -1.80 15.64 -9.38
C HIS A 59 -2.62 16.84 -9.85
N GLY A 60 -1.92 17.93 -10.18
CA GLY A 60 -2.49 19.11 -10.81
C GLY A 60 -2.95 18.86 -12.24
#